data_AF-A0A7W1ECR3-F1
#
_entry.id   AF-A0A7W1ECR3-F1
#
_cell.length_a   1.000
_cell.length_b   1.000
_cell.length_c   1.000
_cell.angle_alpha   90.00
_cell.angle_beta   90.00
_cell.angle_gamma   90.00
#
_symmetry.space_group_name_H-M   'P 1'
#
loop_
_entity.id
_entity.type
_entity.pdbx_description
1 polymer ?
#
loop_
_entity_poly.entity_id
_entity_poly.type
_entity_poly.pdbx_seq_one_letter_code
_entity_poly.pdbx_strand_id
1 'polypeptide(L)'
;MISNLRGRLAALGLFRLFRNRRRPLGLAPALERRRSQIAAENYAARHLLEHTLDRKSALRRLAPGSHKASERYRELLSFELEALLDLNRCLRNVMGGRESADVLGESADEIERLRTEVAWCDTLLHNTDWSPKVPAPR
;
A
#
# COMPACT_ATOMS: atom_id res chain seq x y z
N MET A 1 15.34 2.18 -1.45
CA MET A 1 14.36 2.05 -0.34
C MET A 1 13.07 1.36 -0.81
N ILE A 2 13.16 0.08 -1.23
CA ILE A 2 12.02 -0.73 -1.75
C ILE A 2 11.56 -1.75 -0.68
N SER A 3 12.10 -1.69 0.54
CA SER A 3 12.08 -2.81 1.48
C SER A 3 10.77 -3.09 2.24
N ASN A 4 9.83 -2.13 2.36
CA ASN A 4 8.69 -2.32 3.28
C ASN A 4 7.41 -2.89 2.64
N LEU A 5 7.21 -2.74 1.32
CA LEU A 5 6.04 -3.31 0.64
C LEU A 5 6.18 -4.82 0.36
N ARG A 6 7.43 -5.30 0.22
CA ARG A 6 7.75 -6.73 0.21
C ARG A 6 7.33 -7.39 1.53
N GLY A 7 7.51 -6.70 2.66
CA GLY A 7 7.00 -7.11 3.98
C GLY A 7 5.46 -7.14 4.03
N ARG A 8 4.77 -6.11 3.52
CA ARG A 8 3.29 -6.07 3.44
C ARG A 8 2.70 -7.18 2.55
N LEU A 9 3.36 -7.48 1.42
CA LEU A 9 2.98 -8.60 0.55
C LEU A 9 3.37 -9.96 1.12
N ALA A 10 4.46 -10.03 1.89
CA ALA A 10 4.81 -11.22 2.66
C ALA A 10 3.81 -11.44 3.79
N ALA A 11 3.30 -10.40 4.45
CA ALA A 11 2.24 -10.49 5.46
C ALA A 11 0.89 -10.91 4.86
N LEU A 12 0.47 -10.33 3.73
CA LEU A 12 -0.72 -10.79 2.99
C LEU A 12 -0.53 -12.20 2.41
N GLY A 13 0.68 -12.52 1.96
CA GLY A 13 1.10 -13.85 1.52
C GLY A 13 1.10 -14.86 2.65
N LEU A 14 1.54 -14.47 3.85
CA LEU A 14 1.48 -15.23 5.09
C LEU A 14 0.03 -15.43 5.51
N PHE A 15 -0.85 -14.43 5.41
CA PHE A 15 -2.28 -14.61 5.64
C PHE A 15 -2.91 -15.64 4.69
N ARG A 16 -2.55 -15.59 3.39
CA ARG A 16 -2.96 -16.62 2.42
C ARG A 16 -2.34 -17.99 2.75
N LEU A 17 -1.07 -18.04 3.16
CA LEU A 17 -0.36 -19.27 3.54
C LEU A 17 -0.88 -19.87 4.85
N PHE A 18 -1.23 -19.08 5.86
CA PHE A 18 -1.81 -19.51 7.13
C PHE A 18 -3.24 -20.00 6.93
N ARG A 19 -4.04 -19.31 6.10
CA ARG A 19 -5.34 -19.81 5.65
C ARG A 19 -5.22 -21.11 4.85
N ASN A 20 -4.17 -21.26 4.04
CA ASN A 20 -3.89 -22.47 3.26
C ASN A 20 -3.17 -23.58 4.05
N ARG A 21 -2.58 -23.28 5.22
CA ARG A 21 -1.90 -24.26 6.10
C ARG A 21 -2.91 -25.14 6.82
N ARG A 22 -4.13 -24.65 7.05
CA ARG A 22 -5.28 -25.51 7.32
C ARG A 22 -5.75 -26.07 5.98
N ARG A 23 -5.02 -27.05 5.43
CA ARG A 23 -5.51 -27.85 4.30
C ARG A 23 -6.78 -28.55 4.77
N PRO A 24 -7.99 -28.24 4.26
CA PRO A 24 -9.03 -29.24 4.30
C PRO A 24 -8.52 -30.39 3.41
N LEU A 25 -8.34 -31.57 4.01
CA LEU A 25 -8.06 -32.80 3.27
C LEU A 25 -9.17 -32.96 2.21
N GLY A 26 -8.87 -32.66 0.94
CA GLY A 26 -9.82 -32.80 -0.17
C GLY A 26 -9.72 -31.80 -1.34
N LEU A 27 -9.08 -30.62 -1.21
CA LEU A 27 -9.06 -29.59 -2.27
C LEU A 27 -7.89 -29.66 -3.27
N ALA A 28 -6.98 -30.63 -3.13
CA ALA A 28 -5.76 -30.71 -3.95
C ALA A 28 -6.02 -30.74 -5.48
N PRO A 29 -6.97 -31.53 -6.02
CA PRO A 29 -7.18 -31.59 -7.47
C PRO A 29 -7.78 -30.30 -8.05
N ALA A 30 -8.65 -29.62 -7.28
CA ALA A 30 -9.29 -28.37 -7.70
C ALA A 30 -8.29 -27.19 -7.71
N LEU A 31 -7.38 -27.16 -6.74
CA LEU A 31 -6.28 -26.19 -6.70
C LEU A 31 -5.28 -26.41 -7.83
N GLU A 32 -4.95 -27.67 -8.16
CA GLU A 32 -4.03 -27.98 -9.26
C GLU A 32 -4.56 -27.52 -10.63
N ARG A 33 -5.85 -27.69 -10.90
CA ARG A 33 -6.49 -27.18 -12.13
C ARG A 33 -6.47 -25.65 -12.23
N ARG A 34 -6.48 -24.94 -11.10
CA ARG A 34 -6.44 -23.47 -11.04
C ARG A 34 -5.03 -22.90 -10.89
N ARG A 35 -3.98 -23.72 -10.78
CA ARG A 35 -2.61 -23.23 -10.57
C ARG A 35 -2.16 -22.23 -11.63
N SER A 36 -2.45 -22.49 -12.90
CA SER A 36 -2.11 -21.59 -14.02
C SER A 36 -2.85 -20.26 -13.91
N GLN A 37 -4.15 -20.29 -13.58
CA GLN A 37 -4.96 -19.09 -13.39
C GLN A 37 -4.49 -18.26 -12.19
N ILE A 38 -4.21 -18.92 -11.05
CA ILE A 38 -3.64 -18.26 -9.86
C ILE A 38 -2.27 -17.64 -10.17
N ALA A 39 -1.44 -18.31 -10.98
CA ALA A 39 -0.15 -17.77 -11.40
C ALA A 39 -0.30 -16.52 -12.28
N ALA A 40 -1.23 -16.55 -13.24
CA ALA A 40 -1.54 -15.40 -14.10
C ALA A 40 -2.11 -14.22 -13.29
N GLU A 41 -3.02 -14.48 -12.35
CA GLU A 41 -3.57 -13.46 -11.44
C GLU A 41 -2.48 -12.86 -10.57
N ASN A 42 -1.58 -13.68 -10.02
CA ASN A 42 -0.46 -13.19 -9.22
C ASN A 42 0.52 -12.35 -10.06
N TYR A 43 0.75 -12.72 -11.32
CA TYR A 43 1.58 -11.95 -12.24
C TYR A 43 0.95 -10.59 -12.55
N ALA A 44 -0.34 -10.58 -12.93
CA ALA A 44 -1.08 -9.35 -13.18
C ALA A 44 -1.10 -8.44 -11.93
N ALA A 45 -1.31 -9.01 -10.75
CA ALA A 45 -1.27 -8.28 -9.49
C ALA A 45 0.12 -7.67 -9.22
N ARG A 46 1.21 -8.39 -9.49
CA ARG A 46 2.58 -7.86 -9.35
C ARG A 46 2.83 -6.68 -10.29
N HIS A 47 2.46 -6.80 -11.55
CA HIS A 47 2.63 -5.70 -12.52
C HIS A 47 1.78 -4.47 -12.17
N LEU A 48 0.53 -4.67 -11.72
CA LEU A 48 -0.30 -3.56 -11.25
C LEU A 48 0.33 -2.85 -10.04
N LEU A 49 0.94 -3.61 -9.13
CA LEU A 49 1.65 -3.05 -7.98
C LEU A 49 2.88 -2.28 -8.41
N GLU A 50 3.70 -2.80 -9.31
CA GLU A 50 4.88 -2.11 -9.87
C GLU A 50 4.49 -0.77 -10.50
N HIS A 51 3.48 -0.75 -11.38
CA HIS A 51 2.98 0.49 -11.98
C HIS A 51 2.45 1.49 -10.95
N THR A 52 1.80 0.99 -9.89
CA THR A 52 1.30 1.84 -8.81
C THR A 52 2.46 2.46 -8.02
N LEU A 53 3.53 1.70 -7.75
CA LEU A 53 4.72 2.19 -7.07
C LEU A 53 5.49 3.22 -7.91
N ASP A 54 5.63 2.96 -9.21
CA ASP A 54 6.27 3.91 -10.12
C ASP A 54 5.48 5.22 -10.17
N ARG A 55 4.15 5.14 -10.31
CA ARG A 55 3.26 6.31 -10.30
C ARG A 55 3.32 7.06 -8.97
N LYS A 56 3.38 6.36 -7.84
CA LYS A 56 3.56 6.95 -6.51
C LYS A 56 4.90 7.69 -6.41
N SER A 57 5.98 7.08 -6.91
CA SER A 57 7.31 7.71 -6.90
C SER A 57 7.36 8.95 -7.79
N ALA A 58 6.70 8.92 -8.95
CA ALA A 58 6.58 10.06 -9.84
C ALA A 58 5.80 11.21 -9.19
N LEU A 59 4.67 10.90 -8.54
CA LEU A 59 3.87 11.88 -7.79
C LEU A 59 4.68 12.54 -6.67
N ARG A 60 5.46 11.77 -5.90
CA ARG A 60 6.35 12.33 -4.87
C ARG A 60 7.35 13.33 -5.44
N ARG A 61 7.96 13.02 -6.58
CA ARG A 61 8.95 13.91 -7.23
C ARG A 61 8.29 15.21 -7.73
N LEU A 62 7.05 15.12 -8.20
CA LEU A 62 6.31 16.26 -8.74
C LEU A 62 5.63 17.11 -7.66
N ALA A 63 5.34 16.54 -6.48
CA ALA A 63 4.60 17.21 -5.41
C ALA A 63 5.14 18.62 -5.07
N PRO A 64 6.46 18.84 -4.86
CA PRO A 64 6.96 20.18 -4.51
C PRO A 64 6.72 21.26 -5.58
N GLY A 65 6.60 20.86 -6.85
CA GLY A 65 6.44 21.78 -7.99
C GLY A 65 5.02 21.87 -8.53
N SER A 66 4.08 21.07 -8.02
CA SER A 66 2.72 21.00 -8.55
C SER A 66 1.70 20.72 -7.45
N HIS A 67 0.79 21.67 -7.25
CA HIS A 67 -0.33 21.54 -6.29
C HIS A 67 -1.16 20.28 -6.57
N LYS A 68 -1.57 20.06 -7.82
CA LYS A 68 -2.32 18.86 -8.23
C LYS A 68 -1.57 17.55 -7.95
N ALA A 69 -0.25 17.54 -8.13
CA ALA A 69 0.56 16.36 -7.81
C ALA A 69 0.60 16.13 -6.29
N SER A 70 0.74 17.19 -5.49
CA SER A 70 0.68 17.12 -4.02
C SER A 70 -0.68 16.62 -3.52
N GLU A 71 -1.79 17.14 -4.04
CA GLU A 71 -3.15 16.68 -3.68
C GLU A 71 -3.32 15.20 -3.98
N ARG A 72 -2.96 14.77 -5.20
CA ARG A 72 -3.13 13.38 -5.62
C ARG A 72 -2.20 12.43 -4.86
N TYR A 73 -0.99 12.89 -4.53
CA TYR A 73 -0.05 12.12 -3.74
C TYR A 73 -0.54 11.95 -2.30
N ARG A 74 -1.02 13.04 -1.68
CA ARG A 74 -1.63 13.04 -0.36
C ARG A 74 -2.82 12.09 -0.28
N GLU A 75 -3.74 12.17 -1.24
CA GLU A 75 -4.92 11.31 -1.31
C GLU A 75 -4.53 9.82 -1.33
N LEU A 76 -3.53 9.47 -2.15
CA LEU A 76 -3.03 8.10 -2.24
C LEU A 76 -2.36 7.63 -0.92
N LEU A 77 -1.59 8.50 -0.27
CA LEU A 77 -0.99 8.21 1.03
C LEU A 77 -2.05 8.01 2.13
N SER A 78 -3.11 8.82 2.12
CA SER A 78 -4.23 8.69 3.06
C SER A 78 -4.95 7.35 2.92
N PHE A 79 -5.25 6.93 1.69
CA PHE A 79 -5.85 5.61 1.46
C PHE A 79 -4.95 4.46 1.95
N GLU A 80 -3.64 4.54 1.72
CA GLU A 80 -2.70 3.54 2.23
C GLU A 80 -2.60 3.51 3.75
N LEU A 81 -2.68 4.68 4.39
CA LEU A 81 -2.64 4.83 5.84
C LEU A 81 -3.91 4.25 6.46
N GLU A 82 -5.09 4.59 5.94
CA GLU A 82 -6.38 4.06 6.38
C GLU A 82 -6.42 2.53 6.27
N ALA A 83 -6.04 1.99 5.11
CA ALA A 83 -5.97 0.55 4.90
C ALA A 83 -5.00 -0.16 5.88
N LEU A 84 -3.87 0.47 6.21
CA LEU A 84 -2.89 -0.09 7.14
C LEU A 84 -3.39 -0.05 8.60
N LEU A 85 -4.10 1.01 8.98
CA LEU A 85 -4.74 1.14 10.29
C LEU A 85 -5.84 0.09 10.48
N ASP A 86 -6.68 -0.10 9.47
CA ASP A 86 -7.73 -1.12 9.48
C ASP A 86 -7.17 -2.53 9.53
N LEU A 87 -6.12 -2.81 8.73
CA LEU A 87 -5.43 -4.08 8.78
C LEU A 87 -4.81 -4.32 10.17
N ASN A 88 -4.13 -3.33 10.74
CA ASN A 88 -3.61 -3.42 12.11
C ASN A 88 -4.68 -3.76 13.14
N ARG A 89 -5.83 -3.08 13.05
CA ARG A 89 -6.98 -3.35 13.94
C ARG A 89 -7.46 -4.79 13.81
N CYS A 90 -7.61 -5.29 12.57
CA CYS A 90 -7.98 -6.67 12.30
C CYS A 90 -6.93 -7.67 12.83
N LEU A 91 -5.64 -7.41 12.60
CA LEU A 91 -4.55 -8.28 13.05
C LEU A 91 -4.52 -8.43 14.57
N ARG A 92 -4.67 -7.33 15.31
CA ARG A 92 -4.73 -7.34 16.78
C ARG A 92 -5.91 -8.15 17.33
N ASN A 93 -7.01 -8.20 16.59
CA ASN A 93 -8.22 -8.92 16.99
C ASN A 93 -8.20 -10.41 16.62
N VAL A 94 -7.38 -10.82 15.65
CA VAL A 94 -7.40 -12.17 15.07
C VAL A 94 -6.17 -13.00 15.44
N MET A 95 -5.02 -12.37 15.71
CA MET A 95 -3.74 -13.08 15.88
C MET A 95 -3.13 -12.86 17.26
N GLY A 96 -2.68 -13.95 17.89
CA GLY A 96 -1.79 -13.93 19.06
C GLY A 96 -0.49 -14.68 18.76
N GLY A 97 0.60 -14.32 19.45
CA GLY A 97 1.94 -14.92 19.29
C GLY A 97 3.04 -13.92 18.92
N ARG A 98 4.30 -14.39 18.81
CA ARG A 98 5.45 -13.53 18.48
C ARG A 98 5.43 -13.03 17.03
N GLU A 99 5.08 -13.87 16.06
CA GLU A 99 5.00 -13.46 14.65
C GLU A 99 3.98 -12.35 14.42
N SER A 100 2.88 -12.31 15.19
CA SER A 100 1.96 -11.18 15.17
C SER A 100 2.57 -9.92 15.77
N ALA A 101 3.42 -10.02 16.79
CA ALA A 101 4.08 -8.86 17.39
C ALA A 101 5.05 -8.20 16.41
N ASP A 102 5.82 -8.99 15.66
CA ASP A 102 6.76 -8.47 14.66
C ASP A 102 6.03 -7.77 13.51
N VAL A 103 4.96 -8.38 12.97
CA VAL A 103 4.14 -7.77 11.91
C VAL A 103 3.45 -6.49 12.40
N LEU A 104 2.98 -6.47 13.65
CA LEU A 104 2.41 -5.27 14.26
C LEU A 104 3.47 -4.17 14.47
N GLY A 105 4.71 -4.53 14.82
CA GLY A 105 5.83 -3.60 14.92
C GLY A 105 6.20 -2.98 13.57
N GLU A 106 6.46 -3.79 12.54
CA GLU A 106 6.79 -3.31 11.19
C GLU A 106 5.68 -2.42 10.60
N SER A 107 4.42 -2.76 10.87
CA SER A 107 3.30 -1.95 10.41
C SER A 107 3.14 -0.64 11.19
N ALA A 108 3.58 -0.57 12.45
CA ALA A 108 3.59 0.69 13.20
C ALA A 108 4.63 1.67 12.63
N ASP A 109 5.83 1.20 12.29
CA ASP A 109 6.86 2.03 11.65
C ASP A 109 6.39 2.58 10.31
N GLU A 110 5.71 1.77 9.51
CA GLU A 110 5.16 2.19 8.22
C GLU A 110 3.96 3.16 8.39
N ILE A 111 3.15 3.02 9.45
CA ILE A 111 2.12 4.01 9.80
C ILE A 111 2.75 5.37 10.07
N GLU A 112 3.79 5.42 10.91
CA GLU A 112 4.47 6.69 11.25
C GLU A 112 5.15 7.32 10.04
N ARG A 113 5.76 6.50 9.17
CA ARG A 113 6.29 6.98 7.89
C ARG A 113 5.19 7.60 7.02
N LEU A 114 4.05 6.93 6.85
CA LEU A 114 2.94 7.44 6.05
C LEU A 114 2.37 8.74 6.64
N ARG A 115 2.23 8.82 7.96
CA ARG A 115 1.81 10.07 8.66
C ARG A 115 2.76 11.23 8.38
N THR A 116 4.07 10.97 8.46
CA THR A 116 5.09 11.97 8.17
C THR A 116 4.99 12.48 6.73
N GLU A 117 4.75 11.58 5.77
CA GLU A 117 4.59 11.97 4.37
C GLU A 117 3.28 12.70 4.07
N VAL A 118 2.17 12.32 4.72
CA VAL A 118 0.90 13.07 4.62
C VAL A 118 1.09 14.48 5.17
N ALA A 119 1.71 14.62 6.34
CA ALA A 119 2.00 15.92 6.93
C ALA A 119 2.91 16.77 6.02
N TRP A 120 3.91 16.16 5.40
CA TRP A 120 4.73 16.84 4.40
C TRP A 120 3.88 17.36 3.23
N CYS A 121 2.99 16.54 2.65
CA CYS A 121 2.08 17.02 1.61
C CYS A 121 1.16 18.14 2.11
N ASP A 122 0.65 18.06 3.33
CA ASP A 122 -0.14 19.12 3.93
C ASP A 122 0.66 20.43 3.96
N THR A 123 1.93 20.41 4.39
CA THR A 123 2.76 21.62 4.35
C THR A 123 2.94 22.18 2.94
N LEU A 124 3.10 21.33 1.92
CA LEU A 124 3.22 21.79 0.54
C LEU A 124 1.94 22.48 0.05
N LEU A 125 0.78 21.91 0.40
CA LEU A 125 -0.53 22.46 0.03
C LEU A 125 -0.84 23.76 0.77
N HIS A 126 -0.43 23.90 2.03
CA HIS A 126 -0.61 25.14 2.80
C HIS A 126 0.37 26.25 2.39
N ASN A 127 1.60 25.90 1.99
CA ASN A 127 2.62 26.86 1.56
C ASN A 127 2.45 27.33 0.11
N THR A 128 1.58 26.68 -0.65
CA THR A 128 1.24 27.12 -2.00
C THR A 128 -0.01 28.01 -1.94
N ASP A 129 0.20 29.32 -1.82
CA ASP A 129 -0.73 30.37 -2.27
C ASP A 129 -0.91 30.23 -3.80
N TRP A 130 -1.59 29.16 -4.22
CA TRP A 130 -1.82 28.85 -5.61
C TRP A 130 -2.90 29.79 -6.14
N SER A 131 -2.47 30.90 -6.76
CA SER A 131 -3.32 31.68 -7.65
C SER A 131 -3.23 31.07 -9.05
N PRO A 132 -4.34 30.61 -9.66
CA PRO A 132 -4.32 30.21 -11.06
C PRO A 132 -4.03 31.44 -11.91
N LYS A 133 -2.79 31.63 -12.35
CA LYS A 133 -2.51 32.53 -13.48
C LYS A 133 -3.03 31.83 -14.73
N VAL A 134 -4.32 31.99 -15.00
CA VAL A 134 -4.90 31.71 -16.32
C VAL A 134 -4.32 32.78 -17.26
N PRO A 135 -3.49 32.42 -18.26
CA PRO A 135 -3.16 33.38 -19.30
C PRO A 135 -4.45 33.70 -20.06
N ALA A 136 -4.85 34.98 -20.05
CA ALA A 136 -6.00 35.45 -20.80
C ALA A 136 -5.86 35.06 -22.29
N PRO A 137 -6.91 34.54 -22.94
CA PRO A 137 -6.88 34.36 -24.38
C PRO A 137 -6.71 35.73 -25.05
N ARG A 138 -5.72 35.83 -25.96
CA ARG A 138 -5.51 36.99 -26.83
C ARG A 138 -6.60 37.08 -27.88
#